data_AF-A0A2I8DH77-F1
#
_entry.id   AF-A0A2I8DH77-F1
#
_cell.length_a   1.000
_cell.length_b   1.000
_cell.length_c   1.000
_cell.angle_alpha   90.00
_cell.angle_beta   90.00
_cell.angle_gamma   90.00
#
_symmetry.space_group_name_H-M   'P 1'
#
loop_
_entity.id
_entity.type
_entity.pdbx_description
1 polymer ?
#
loop_
_entity_poly.entity_id
_entity_poly.type
_entity_poly.pdbx_seq_one_letter_code
_entity_poly.pdbx_strand_id
1 'polypeptide(L)'
;MSSQPNKRGGLSRTAIGRGEIQRIVGRLPKDTDTQLFTFPAGECRSPVGHGVFPAQKRPDLLKTVQGAPDDGKAALVEGLKMAAASVDGVKRDALVFLFLGGTDACGQDICAYVKQIIREKPRLRVNIVDLSDTHGVAECVGKLPRVGSYIWGDVKRDEKSVDLSRETARMLAPVGESRRAP
;
A
#
# COMPACT_ATOMS: atom_id res chain seq x y z
N MET A 1 15.18 42.64 -7.22
CA MET A 1 14.94 41.74 -6.06
C MET A 1 14.63 40.38 -6.64
N SER A 2 15.64 39.52 -6.69
CA SER A 2 15.60 38.19 -7.28
C SER A 2 15.18 37.19 -6.21
N SER A 3 14.03 36.54 -6.39
CA SER A 3 13.64 35.37 -5.62
C SER A 3 13.50 34.20 -6.59
N GLN A 4 14.57 33.42 -6.75
CA GLN A 4 14.54 32.15 -7.47
C GLN A 4 13.79 31.10 -6.62
N PRO A 5 12.82 30.35 -7.18
CA PRO A 5 12.29 29.18 -6.50
C PRO A 5 13.22 27.98 -6.74
N ASN A 6 13.93 27.58 -5.70
CA ASN A 6 14.72 26.35 -5.64
C ASN A 6 13.78 25.12 -5.65
N LYS A 7 13.36 24.64 -6.83
CA LYS A 7 12.67 23.34 -6.99
C LYS A 7 13.67 22.27 -7.42
N ARG A 8 14.22 21.54 -6.45
CA ARG A 8 14.92 20.28 -6.72
C ARG A 8 13.88 19.26 -7.23
N GLY A 9 14.04 18.80 -8.48
CA GLY A 9 13.08 18.00 -9.24
C GLY A 9 12.90 16.54 -8.78
N GLY A 10 12.29 16.33 -7.61
CA GLY A 10 11.76 15.03 -7.17
C GLY A 10 10.34 14.78 -7.68
N LEU A 11 9.95 13.51 -7.85
CA LEU A 11 8.54 13.13 -8.04
C LEU A 11 7.77 13.40 -6.73
N SER A 12 6.49 13.79 -6.81
CA SER A 12 5.66 13.93 -5.60
C SER A 12 5.40 12.57 -4.96
N ARG A 13 5.16 12.53 -3.64
CA ARG A 13 4.80 11.31 -2.88
C ARG A 13 3.63 10.57 -3.54
N THR A 14 2.60 11.31 -3.96
CA THR A 14 1.45 10.77 -4.71
C THR A 14 1.88 10.11 -6.01
N ALA A 15 2.78 10.73 -6.78
CA ALA A 15 3.27 10.16 -8.04
C ALA A 15 4.06 8.86 -7.81
N ILE A 16 4.87 8.81 -6.74
CA ILE A 16 5.58 7.60 -6.33
C ILE A 16 4.58 6.49 -5.98
N GLY A 17 3.62 6.77 -5.09
CA GLY A 17 2.60 5.79 -4.68
C GLY A 17 1.80 5.24 -5.87
N ARG A 18 1.34 6.11 -6.78
CA ARG A 18 0.60 5.70 -7.98
C ARG A 18 1.46 4.84 -8.92
N GLY A 19 2.72 5.22 -9.15
CA GLY A 19 3.64 4.46 -9.98
C GLY A 19 3.89 3.05 -9.45
N GLU A 20 3.88 2.90 -8.14
CA GLU A 20 4.20 1.64 -7.48
C GLU A 20 3.00 0.70 -7.40
N ILE A 21 1.81 1.25 -7.16
CA ILE A 21 0.56 0.52 -7.38
C ILE A 21 0.51 0.02 -8.84
N GLN A 22 0.87 0.84 -9.82
CA GLN A 22 0.92 0.43 -11.21
C GLN A 22 1.90 -0.73 -11.46
N ARG A 23 3.10 -0.67 -10.89
CA ARG A 23 4.08 -1.76 -10.99
C ARG A 23 3.54 -3.05 -10.37
N ILE A 24 2.98 -2.99 -9.17
CA ILE A 24 2.41 -4.15 -8.47
C ILE A 24 1.29 -4.77 -9.31
N VAL A 25 0.29 -3.99 -9.68
CA VAL A 25 -0.88 -4.45 -10.46
C VAL A 25 -0.45 -5.06 -11.80
N GLY A 26 0.57 -4.50 -12.44
CA GLY A 26 1.13 -5.02 -13.68
C GLY A 26 1.75 -6.41 -13.57
N ARG A 27 2.18 -6.83 -12.37
CA ARG A 27 2.85 -8.13 -12.14
C ARG A 27 2.01 -9.14 -11.36
N LEU A 28 0.80 -8.80 -10.95
CA LEU A 28 -0.08 -9.74 -10.25
C LEU A 28 -0.41 -10.97 -11.14
N PRO A 29 -0.47 -12.19 -10.57
CA PRO A 29 -0.98 -13.38 -11.26
C PRO A 29 -2.38 -13.16 -11.85
N LYS A 30 -2.70 -13.81 -12.97
CA LYS A 30 -3.95 -13.55 -13.74
C LYS A 30 -5.24 -13.94 -12.99
N ASP A 31 -5.14 -14.76 -11.97
CA ASP A 31 -6.21 -15.22 -11.09
C ASP A 31 -6.34 -14.38 -9.81
N THR A 32 -5.55 -13.31 -9.67
CA THR A 32 -5.62 -12.41 -8.53
C THR A 32 -6.69 -11.33 -8.74
N ASP A 33 -7.74 -11.38 -7.93
CA ASP A 33 -8.70 -10.31 -7.74
C ASP A 33 -8.11 -9.21 -6.85
N THR A 34 -8.30 -7.95 -7.24
CA THR A 34 -7.81 -6.79 -6.47
C THR A 34 -8.96 -5.93 -6.02
N GLN A 35 -8.95 -5.48 -4.77
CA GLN A 35 -9.88 -4.46 -4.29
C GLN A 35 -9.12 -3.18 -3.98
N LEU A 36 -9.73 -2.04 -4.30
CA LEU A 36 -9.15 -0.73 -4.05
C LEU A 36 -10.02 0.05 -3.06
N PHE A 37 -9.36 0.62 -2.07
CA PHE A 37 -9.93 1.58 -1.14
C PHE A 37 -9.17 2.90 -1.29
N THR A 38 -9.89 4.00 -1.50
CA THR A 38 -9.29 5.34 -1.54
C THR A 38 -9.88 6.23 -0.46
N PHE A 39 -9.14 7.27 -0.09
CA PHE A 39 -9.63 8.28 0.82
C PHE A 39 -10.17 9.45 -0.02
N PRO A 40 -11.43 9.88 0.19
CA PRO A 40 -11.96 11.04 -0.53
C PRO A 40 -11.36 12.35 0.03
N ALA A 41 -11.53 13.43 -0.71
CA ALA A 41 -11.14 14.77 -0.27
C ALA A 41 -11.85 15.17 1.06
N GLY A 42 -11.20 16.05 1.83
CA GLY A 42 -11.68 16.51 3.13
C GLY A 42 -11.10 15.75 4.32
N GLU A 43 -11.67 15.96 5.50
CA GLU A 43 -11.13 15.46 6.77
C GLU A 43 -11.89 14.25 7.29
N CYS A 44 -11.18 13.16 7.57
CA CYS A 44 -11.69 11.98 8.28
C CYS A 44 -12.98 11.40 7.73
N ARG A 45 -13.18 11.54 6.41
CA ARG A 45 -14.28 10.95 5.67
C ARG A 45 -14.05 9.45 5.55
N SER A 46 -15.15 8.69 5.55
CA SER A 46 -15.09 7.24 5.37
C SER A 46 -14.37 6.87 4.07
N PRO A 47 -13.47 5.86 4.08
CA PRO A 47 -12.84 5.36 2.87
C PRO A 47 -13.88 4.86 1.86
N VAL A 48 -13.57 5.01 0.58
CA VAL A 48 -14.41 4.57 -0.53
C VAL A 48 -13.86 3.26 -1.08
N GLY A 49 -14.65 2.19 -1.01
CA GLY A 49 -14.37 0.94 -1.71
C GLY A 49 -14.83 1.02 -3.16
N HIS A 50 -13.97 0.62 -4.10
CA HIS A 50 -14.23 0.68 -5.54
C HIS A 50 -14.67 -0.66 -6.13
N GLY A 51 -14.96 -1.65 -5.28
CA GLY A 51 -15.33 -3.00 -5.69
C GLY A 51 -14.13 -3.87 -6.05
N VAL A 52 -14.44 -5.00 -6.70
CA VAL A 52 -13.45 -6.01 -7.10
C VAL A 52 -13.04 -5.81 -8.55
N PHE A 53 -11.74 -5.77 -8.78
CA PHE A 53 -11.08 -5.68 -10.08
C PHE A 53 -10.40 -7.03 -10.38
N PRO A 54 -11.01 -7.90 -11.19
CA PRO A 54 -10.32 -9.06 -11.72
C PRO A 54 -9.22 -8.65 -12.71
N ALA A 55 -8.38 -9.59 -13.15
CA ALA A 55 -7.23 -9.27 -14.00
C ALA A 55 -7.57 -8.51 -15.29
N GLN A 56 -8.73 -8.77 -15.90
CA GLN A 56 -9.20 -8.08 -17.10
C GLN A 56 -9.58 -6.62 -16.83
N LYS A 57 -9.84 -6.27 -15.57
CA LYS A 57 -10.23 -4.94 -15.09
C LYS A 57 -9.06 -4.14 -14.50
N ARG A 58 -7.83 -4.61 -14.65
CA ARG A 58 -6.63 -3.85 -14.24
C ARG A 58 -6.51 -2.47 -14.88
N PRO A 59 -6.84 -2.25 -16.17
CA PRO A 59 -6.83 -0.91 -16.74
C PRO A 59 -7.80 0.04 -16.01
N ASP A 60 -9.00 -0.45 -15.67
CA ASP A 60 -10.00 0.32 -14.91
C ASP A 60 -9.51 0.62 -13.49
N LEU A 61 -8.92 -0.38 -12.80
CA LEU A 61 -8.27 -0.21 -11.50
C LEU A 61 -7.22 0.90 -11.53
N LEU A 62 -6.32 0.86 -12.52
CA LEU A 62 -5.25 1.85 -12.65
C LEU A 62 -5.80 3.23 -12.97
N LYS A 63 -6.85 3.33 -13.78
CA LYS A 63 -7.53 4.60 -14.04
C LYS A 63 -8.11 5.19 -12.74
N THR A 64 -8.73 4.37 -11.89
CA THR A 64 -9.23 4.82 -10.59
C THR A 64 -8.10 5.29 -9.66
N VAL A 65 -6.97 4.58 -9.62
CA VAL A 65 -5.79 4.98 -8.84
C VAL A 65 -5.24 6.35 -9.30
N GLN A 66 -5.20 6.59 -10.61
CA GLN A 66 -4.73 7.86 -11.16
C GLN A 66 -5.70 9.03 -10.88
N GLY A 67 -6.99 8.74 -10.80
CA GLY A 67 -8.04 9.74 -10.52
C GLY A 67 -8.33 9.97 -9.03
N ALA A 68 -7.75 9.19 -8.12
CA ALA A 68 -7.99 9.33 -6.69
C ALA A 68 -7.49 10.68 -6.16
N PRO A 69 -8.28 11.42 -5.36
CA PRO A 69 -7.85 12.67 -4.72
C PRO A 69 -6.61 12.48 -3.86
N ASP A 70 -5.79 13.52 -3.72
CA ASP A 70 -4.57 13.53 -2.90
C ASP A 70 -4.52 14.65 -1.85
N ASP A 71 -5.67 15.29 -1.59
CA ASP A 71 -5.84 16.47 -0.72
C ASP A 71 -6.62 16.18 0.58
N GLY A 72 -6.75 14.91 0.98
CA GLY A 72 -7.51 14.48 2.16
C GLY A 72 -6.67 14.19 3.41
N LYS A 73 -7.26 14.41 4.60
CA LYS A 73 -6.76 13.86 5.88
C LYS A 73 -7.37 12.47 6.09
N ALA A 74 -6.57 11.43 5.82
CA ALA A 74 -7.04 10.06 5.72
C ALA A 74 -7.28 9.35 7.07
N ALA A 75 -8.44 8.69 7.19
CA ALA A 75 -8.75 7.70 8.23
C ALA A 75 -8.12 6.34 7.89
N LEU A 76 -6.79 6.25 7.99
CA LEU A 76 -5.99 5.09 7.57
C LEU A 76 -6.42 3.79 8.24
N VAL A 77 -6.72 3.83 9.55
CA VAL A 77 -7.13 2.63 10.28
C VAL A 77 -8.47 2.12 9.77
N GLU A 78 -9.43 2.99 9.49
CA GLU A 78 -10.72 2.56 8.91
C GLU A 78 -10.56 2.01 7.50
N GLY A 79 -9.66 2.57 6.70
CA GLY A 79 -9.31 2.00 5.39
C GLY A 79 -8.74 0.59 5.53
N LEU A 80 -7.84 0.38 6.50
CA LEU A 80 -7.28 -0.92 6.79
C LEU A 80 -8.33 -1.91 7.34
N LYS A 81 -9.30 -1.46 8.14
CA LYS A 81 -10.42 -2.31 8.60
C LYS A 81 -11.24 -2.81 7.42
N MET A 82 -11.60 -1.92 6.51
CA MET A 82 -12.36 -2.26 5.31
C MET A 82 -11.60 -3.26 4.43
N ALA A 83 -10.31 -3.00 4.17
CA ALA A 83 -9.47 -3.89 3.38
C ALA A 83 -9.29 -5.27 4.03
N ALA A 84 -9.08 -5.32 5.35
CA ALA A 84 -8.93 -6.59 6.06
C ALA A 84 -10.23 -7.40 6.12
N ALA A 85 -11.37 -6.73 6.27
CA ALA A 85 -12.69 -7.37 6.24
C ALA A 85 -13.03 -7.94 4.86
N SER A 86 -12.51 -7.34 3.79
CA SER A 86 -12.84 -7.73 2.43
C SER A 86 -11.99 -8.88 1.87
N VAL A 87 -11.00 -9.34 2.65
CA VAL A 87 -10.15 -10.49 2.34
C VAL A 87 -10.29 -11.57 3.42
N ASP A 88 -10.01 -12.82 3.07
CA ASP A 88 -10.08 -13.95 3.99
C ASP A 88 -8.96 -13.88 5.04
N GLY A 89 -7.70 -14.13 4.64
CA GLY A 89 -6.54 -14.07 5.53
C GLY A 89 -6.53 -15.11 6.65
N VAL A 90 -7.46 -16.07 6.67
CA VAL A 90 -7.56 -17.15 7.66
C VAL A 90 -7.40 -18.51 6.97
N LYS A 91 -8.25 -18.79 5.98
CA LYS A 91 -8.22 -20.05 5.20
C LYS A 91 -7.43 -19.90 3.92
N ARG A 92 -7.42 -18.69 3.33
CA ARG A 92 -6.67 -18.36 2.12
C ARG A 92 -5.67 -17.25 2.39
N ASP A 93 -4.53 -17.31 1.71
CA ASP A 93 -3.53 -16.25 1.76
C ASP A 93 -4.12 -14.96 1.20
N ALA A 94 -3.81 -13.85 1.85
CA ALA A 94 -4.27 -12.53 1.44
C ALA A 94 -3.15 -11.52 1.61
N LEU A 95 -3.14 -10.52 0.73
CA LEU A 95 -2.23 -9.38 0.84
C LEU A 95 -3.02 -8.09 0.89
N VAL A 96 -2.63 -7.22 1.81
CA VAL A 96 -3.09 -5.84 1.87
C VAL A 96 -1.86 -4.94 1.71
N PHE A 97 -1.92 -4.00 0.77
CA PHE A 97 -0.95 -2.92 0.65
C PHE A 97 -1.56 -1.62 1.14
N LEU A 98 -0.87 -0.93 2.03
CA LEU A 98 -1.25 0.38 2.51
C LEU A 98 -0.20 1.40 2.09
N PHE A 99 -0.57 2.32 1.21
CA PHE A 99 0.25 3.45 0.79
C PHE A 99 -0.15 4.66 1.63
N LEU A 100 0.77 5.18 2.43
CA LEU A 100 0.48 6.24 3.38
C LEU A 100 1.47 7.40 3.24
N GLY A 101 0.95 8.63 3.27
CA GLY A 101 1.74 9.86 3.23
C GLY A 101 2.07 10.45 4.61
N GLY A 102 1.68 9.75 5.68
CA GLY A 102 1.83 10.15 7.09
C GLY A 102 1.04 9.22 8.03
N THR A 103 0.84 9.65 9.27
CA THR A 103 0.05 8.91 10.28
C THR A 103 -1.46 9.04 10.04
N ASP A 104 -2.25 8.24 10.77
CA ASP A 104 -3.71 8.36 10.77
C ASP A 104 -4.13 9.75 11.25
N ALA A 105 -4.90 10.48 10.43
CA ALA A 105 -5.26 11.85 10.70
C ALA A 105 -6.47 11.99 11.64
N CYS A 106 -7.06 10.87 12.05
CA CYS A 106 -8.32 10.79 12.79
C CYS A 106 -8.12 10.21 14.20
N GLY A 107 -6.85 10.15 14.64
CA GLY A 107 -6.48 9.80 16.01
C GLY A 107 -6.48 8.32 16.33
N GLN A 108 -6.59 7.44 15.32
CA GLN A 108 -6.51 5.99 15.56
C GLN A 108 -5.08 5.46 15.51
N ASP A 109 -4.80 4.46 16.34
CA ASP A 109 -3.50 3.79 16.39
C ASP A 109 -3.43 2.67 15.35
N ILE A 110 -2.78 2.98 14.23
CA ILE A 110 -2.51 2.01 13.16
C ILE A 110 -1.62 0.86 13.60
N CYS A 111 -0.65 1.10 14.49
CA CYS A 111 0.25 0.07 14.98
C CYS A 111 -0.51 -0.95 15.81
N ALA A 112 -1.39 -0.49 16.70
CA ALA A 112 -2.26 -1.35 17.50
C ALA A 112 -3.18 -2.18 16.60
N TYR A 113 -3.81 -1.56 15.61
CA TYR A 113 -4.72 -2.28 14.71
C TYR A 113 -3.99 -3.32 13.84
N VAL A 114 -2.81 -3.00 13.31
CA VAL A 114 -1.99 -3.97 12.56
C VAL A 114 -1.61 -5.17 13.44
N LYS A 115 -1.20 -4.93 14.69
CA LYS A 115 -0.88 -6.01 15.64
C LYS A 115 -2.08 -6.92 15.91
N GLN A 116 -3.27 -6.36 15.97
CA GLN A 116 -4.50 -7.10 16.15
C GLN A 116 -4.82 -7.95 14.91
N ILE A 117 -4.86 -7.34 13.72
CA ILE A 117 -5.34 -8.03 12.52
C ILE A 117 -4.44 -9.19 12.09
N ILE A 118 -3.12 -9.09 12.27
CA ILE A 118 -2.21 -10.20 11.94
C ILE A 118 -2.34 -11.40 12.89
N ARG A 119 -2.92 -11.20 14.09
CA ARG A 119 -3.27 -12.29 15.02
C ARG A 119 -4.58 -12.94 14.61
N GLU A 120 -5.58 -12.13 14.26
CA GLU A 120 -6.91 -12.58 13.84
C GLU A 120 -6.89 -13.29 12.47
N LYS A 121 -6.03 -12.83 11.56
CA LYS A 121 -5.87 -13.34 10.19
C LYS A 121 -4.45 -13.88 9.99
N PRO A 122 -4.13 -15.11 10.42
CA PRO A 122 -2.76 -15.64 10.41
C PRO A 122 -2.16 -15.86 9.02
N ARG A 123 -2.99 -15.89 7.96
CA ARG A 123 -2.59 -15.98 6.55
C ARG A 123 -2.63 -14.63 5.82
N LEU A 124 -2.95 -13.54 6.52
CA LEU A 124 -2.86 -12.19 5.97
C LEU A 124 -1.42 -11.67 6.07
N ARG A 125 -0.91 -11.10 4.98
CA ARG A 125 0.29 -10.27 4.96
C ARG A 125 -0.11 -8.81 4.75
N VAL A 126 0.38 -7.93 5.62
CA VAL A 126 0.15 -6.49 5.53
C VAL A 126 1.45 -5.85 5.04
N ASN A 127 1.39 -5.07 3.97
CA ASN A 127 2.53 -4.41 3.37
C ASN A 127 2.33 -2.90 3.48
N ILE A 128 3.17 -2.26 4.27
CA ILE A 128 3.08 -0.83 4.58
C ILE A 128 4.13 -0.10 3.76
N VAL A 129 3.67 0.80 2.90
CA VAL A 129 4.48 1.64 2.04
C VAL A 129 4.39 3.07 2.57
N ASP A 130 5.39 3.44 3.36
CA ASP A 130 5.50 4.75 3.99
C ASP A 130 6.15 5.73 3.01
N LEU A 131 5.33 6.61 2.44
CA LEU A 131 5.74 7.69 1.55
C LEU A 131 6.09 8.96 2.32
N SER A 132 5.97 8.95 3.65
CA SER A 132 6.22 10.09 4.51
C SER A 132 7.70 10.17 4.91
N ASP A 133 8.13 11.37 5.27
CA ASP A 133 9.50 11.64 5.70
C ASP A 133 9.65 11.44 7.23
N THR A 134 8.60 10.98 7.93
CA THR A 134 8.56 10.86 9.39
C THR A 134 8.66 9.43 9.90
N HIS A 135 8.68 8.43 9.01
CA HIS A 135 8.92 6.99 9.25
C HIS A 135 8.00 6.32 10.30
N GLY A 136 7.02 7.04 10.85
CA GLY A 136 6.39 6.69 12.13
C GLY A 136 5.56 5.41 12.09
N VAL A 137 4.96 5.06 10.95
CA VAL A 137 4.17 3.82 10.84
C VAL A 137 5.08 2.62 10.58
N ALA A 138 6.12 2.81 9.76
CA ALA A 138 7.07 1.75 9.42
C ALA A 138 7.82 1.22 10.64
N GLU A 139 8.22 2.09 11.56
CA GLU A 139 9.00 1.71 12.75
C GLU A 139 8.24 0.77 13.70
N CYS A 140 6.96 1.04 13.97
CA CYS A 140 6.20 0.29 14.95
C CYS A 140 5.75 -1.10 14.45
N VAL A 141 5.67 -1.27 13.14
CA VAL A 141 5.19 -2.52 12.50
C VAL A 141 6.30 -3.33 11.84
N GLY A 142 7.46 -2.74 11.57
CA GLY A 142 8.53 -3.37 10.78
C GLY A 142 9.15 -4.64 11.41
N LYS A 143 8.93 -4.88 12.71
CA LYS A 143 9.38 -6.09 13.41
C LYS A 143 8.28 -7.14 13.58
N LEU A 144 7.06 -6.86 13.11
CA LEU A 144 5.94 -7.78 13.26
C LEU A 144 6.01 -8.89 12.20
N PRO A 145 5.69 -10.14 12.55
CA PRO A 145 5.63 -11.21 11.58
C PRO A 145 4.56 -10.91 10.53
N ARG A 146 4.82 -11.30 9.28
CA ARG A 146 3.91 -11.10 8.14
C ARG A 146 3.60 -9.64 7.81
N VAL A 147 4.38 -8.70 8.35
CA VAL A 147 4.33 -7.29 7.94
C VAL A 147 5.55 -6.95 7.11
N GLY A 148 5.33 -6.50 5.87
CA GLY A 148 6.35 -5.84 5.07
C GLY A 148 6.32 -4.34 5.34
N SER A 149 7.47 -3.72 5.53
CA SER A 149 7.58 -2.27 5.72
C SER A 149 8.58 -1.70 4.72
N TYR A 150 8.15 -0.70 3.96
CA TYR A 150 8.91 -0.08 2.89
C TYR A 150 8.84 1.42 3.07
N ILE A 151 9.98 2.04 3.32
CA ILE A 151 10.11 3.48 3.54
C ILE A 151 10.62 4.12 2.25
N TRP A 152 9.88 5.10 1.73
CA TRP A 152 10.27 5.85 0.54
C TRP A 152 10.47 7.35 0.76
N GLY A 153 10.16 7.88 1.95
CA GLY A 153 10.35 9.31 2.30
C GLY A 153 11.76 9.85 2.07
N ASP A 154 12.77 8.97 2.01
CA ASP A 154 14.19 9.33 1.84
C ASP A 154 14.82 8.86 0.52
N VAL A 155 14.08 8.27 -0.43
CA VAL A 155 14.72 7.65 -1.61
C VAL A 155 15.26 8.71 -2.58
N LYS A 156 16.58 8.91 -2.57
CA LYS A 156 17.31 9.40 -3.76
C LYS A 156 17.11 8.36 -4.87
N ARG A 157 16.73 8.78 -6.08
CA ARG A 157 16.35 7.91 -7.23
C ARG A 157 17.33 6.76 -7.57
N ASP A 158 18.50 6.73 -6.95
CA ASP A 158 19.66 5.93 -7.30
C ASP A 158 19.98 4.86 -6.23
N GLU A 159 19.31 4.89 -5.07
CA GLU A 159 19.43 3.86 -4.05
C GLU A 159 18.55 2.66 -4.39
N LYS A 160 19.02 1.44 -4.08
CA LYS A 160 18.33 0.18 -4.38
C LYS A 160 16.98 0.10 -3.65
N SER A 161 15.95 0.73 -4.20
CA SER A 161 14.57 0.63 -3.73
C SER A 161 14.08 -0.80 -3.90
N VAL A 162 13.39 -1.35 -2.90
CA VAL A 162 12.76 -2.67 -3.00
C VAL A 162 11.77 -2.67 -4.17
N ASP A 163 11.92 -3.60 -5.11
CA ASP A 163 10.95 -3.82 -6.19
C ASP A 163 9.72 -4.54 -5.60
N LEU A 164 8.76 -3.76 -5.11
CA LEU A 164 7.53 -4.28 -4.50
C LEU A 164 6.77 -5.19 -5.45
N SER A 165 6.82 -4.93 -6.76
CA SER A 165 6.10 -5.75 -7.72
C SER A 165 6.71 -7.16 -7.84
N ARG A 166 8.03 -7.28 -7.73
CA ARG A 166 8.71 -8.58 -7.66
C ARG A 166 8.43 -9.28 -6.33
N GLU A 167 8.42 -8.53 -5.24
CA GLU A 167 8.11 -9.10 -3.92
C GLU A 167 6.67 -9.61 -3.87
N THR A 168 5.70 -8.82 -4.33
CA THR A 168 4.29 -9.24 -4.43
C THR A 168 4.14 -10.50 -5.27
N ALA A 169 4.80 -10.57 -6.43
CA ALA A 169 4.76 -11.78 -7.27
C ALA A 169 5.33 -13.01 -6.54
N ARG A 170 6.40 -12.85 -5.76
CA ARG A 170 6.96 -13.95 -4.93
C ARG A 170 6.02 -14.35 -3.80
N MET A 171 5.37 -13.38 -3.15
CA MET A 171 4.43 -13.65 -2.06
C MET A 171 3.17 -14.38 -2.54
N LEU A 172 2.75 -14.15 -3.78
CA LEU A 172 1.58 -14.76 -4.41
C LEU A 172 1.89 -16.00 -5.23
N ALA A 173 3.16 -16.34 -5.44
CA ALA A 173 3.54 -17.54 -6.16
C ALA A 173 3.04 -18.80 -5.40
N PRO A 174 2.53 -19.82 -6.10
CA PRO A 174 2.21 -21.09 -5.48
C PRO A 174 3.42 -21.63 -4.72
N VAL A 175 3.20 -22.25 -3.55
CA VAL A 175 4.24 -22.70 -2.60
C VAL A 175 5.28 -23.69 -3.20
N GLY A 176 5.10 -24.14 -4.45
CA GLY A 176 6.04 -25.00 -5.18
C GLY A 176 7.02 -24.30 -6.14
N GLU A 177 6.84 -23.01 -6.48
CA GLU A 177 7.58 -22.39 -7.59
C GLU A 177 8.75 -21.49 -7.13
N SER A 178 8.82 -21.18 -5.83
CA SER A 178 9.88 -20.36 -5.22
C SER A 178 11.24 -21.08 -5.08
N ARG A 179 11.33 -22.39 -5.41
CA ARG A 179 12.57 -23.18 -5.34
C ARG A 179 13.25 -23.43 -6.69
N ARG A 180 12.86 -22.71 -7.74
CA ARG A 180 13.48 -22.87 -9.06
C ARG A 180 13.87 -21.51 -9.63
N ALA A 181 14.91 -20.91 -9.05
CA ALA A 181 15.76 -19.97 -9.76
C ALA A 181 17.14 -20.63 -9.92
N PRO A 182 17.74 -20.61 -11.13
CA PRO A 182 19.12 -21.07 -11.33
C PRO A 182 20.14 -20.19 -10.60
#